data_AF-A0A8S3XC94-F1
#
_entry.id   AF-A0A8S3XC94-F1
#
_cell.length_a   1.000
_cell.length_b   1.000
_cell.length_c   1.000
_cell.angle_alpha   90.00
_cell.angle_beta   90.00
_cell.angle_gamma   90.00
#
_symmetry.space_group_name_H-M   'P 1'
#
loop_
_entity.id
_entity.type
_entity.pdbx_description
1 polymer ?
#
loop_
_entity_poly.entity_id
_entity_poly.type
_entity_poly.pdbx_seq_one_letter_code
_entity_poly.pdbx_strand_id
1 'polypeptide(L)'
;MMYIILFASAAVLVSAHHEQTGQFRAIVKLAEPNGGEVNGNVTFTELTDGKVHIQGVIVGMPPGHYGFHIHEKGDITGGCLSTGSHYNPAHKDHGHPNDENRHVGDLGNIVFDENRVSTIDYVDGIISLTGQYPIIGRAVVLHAKADDFGRSSHPDSKKTGNAGGRVACGVIGILDPVSGWNKNMAATSTICTSGFAIVDIKILQQYGEHQATGTFASDVIILATCVLLVAVATFGCVGAAKENVKILCLYVGFLIIFVVLELLVAIFVSVQRYGLEFRISDWIRNDFYRNVTEDHLEQHQKLWDDIQTTV
;
A
#
# COMPACT_ATOMS: atom_id res chain seq x y z
N MET A 1 24.29 55.15 17.08
CA MET A 1 25.01 54.06 17.78
C MET A 1 24.83 52.81 16.93
N MET A 2 25.95 52.16 16.60
CA MET A 2 26.11 51.21 15.49
C MET A 2 25.55 49.83 15.85
N TYR A 3 24.59 49.31 15.07
CA TYR A 3 24.08 47.94 15.21
C TYR A 3 25.05 46.97 14.55
N ILE A 4 25.72 46.15 15.36
CA ILE A 4 26.53 45.01 14.89
C ILE A 4 25.55 43.86 14.62
N ILE A 5 25.30 43.60 13.33
CA ILE A 5 24.58 42.42 12.85
C ILE A 5 25.59 41.26 12.86
N LEU A 6 25.48 40.37 13.85
CA LEU A 6 26.21 39.10 13.84
C LEU A 6 25.48 38.11 12.92
N PHE A 7 26.09 37.85 11.75
CA PHE A 7 25.76 36.68 10.93
C PHE A 7 26.20 35.41 11.66
N ALA A 8 25.26 34.67 12.22
CA ALA A 8 25.49 33.28 12.61
C ALA A 8 25.01 32.37 11.48
N SER A 9 25.95 31.88 10.68
CA SER A 9 25.73 30.86 9.67
C SER A 9 25.32 29.54 10.35
N ALA A 10 24.04 29.21 10.31
CA ALA A 10 23.57 27.87 10.63
C ALA A 10 23.92 26.94 9.45
N ALA A 11 24.91 26.08 9.65
CA ALA A 11 25.16 24.95 8.76
C ALA A 11 23.91 24.06 8.76
N VAL A 12 23.21 24.01 7.62
CA VAL A 12 22.13 23.05 7.39
C VAL A 12 22.78 21.68 7.28
N LEU A 13 22.77 20.92 8.37
CA LEU A 13 22.94 19.48 8.31
C LEU A 13 21.73 18.95 7.54
N VAL A 14 21.94 18.65 6.26
CA VAL A 14 21.06 17.80 5.48
C VAL A 14 21.06 16.45 6.20
N SER A 15 20.11 16.25 7.10
CA SER A 15 19.73 14.92 7.50
C SER A 15 19.20 14.27 6.22
N ALA A 16 19.99 13.38 5.64
CA ALA A 16 19.50 12.44 4.66
C ALA A 16 18.36 11.70 5.37
N HIS A 17 17.13 12.12 5.10
CA HIS A 17 15.98 11.29 5.41
C HIS A 17 16.24 9.99 4.65
N HIS A 18 16.66 8.98 5.38
CA HIS A 18 16.57 7.61 4.92
C HIS A 18 15.07 7.37 4.76
N GLU A 19 14.58 7.58 3.54
CA GLU A 19 13.29 7.10 3.10
C GLU A 19 13.29 5.62 3.44
N GLN A 20 12.60 5.24 4.51
CA GLN A 20 12.21 3.86 4.68
C GLN A 20 11.18 3.64 3.58
N THR A 21 11.67 3.26 2.40
CA THR A 21 10.88 2.75 1.28
C THR A 21 10.22 1.50 1.79
N GLY A 22 9.07 1.65 2.43
CA GLY A 22 8.36 0.48 2.83
C GLY A 22 7.92 -0.24 1.56
N GLN A 23 8.21 -1.53 1.56
CA GLN A 23 8.18 -2.38 0.40
C GLN A 23 6.72 -2.56 -0.04
N PHE A 24 6.41 -2.23 -1.29
CA PHE A 24 5.12 -2.57 -1.88
C PHE A 24 5.05 -4.09 -2.01
N ARG A 25 3.98 -4.67 -1.47
CA ARG A 25 3.75 -6.13 -1.52
C ARG A 25 2.35 -6.43 -2.01
N ALA A 26 2.27 -7.46 -2.84
CA ALA A 26 1.05 -8.07 -3.29
C ALA A 26 1.03 -9.55 -2.92
N ILE A 27 -0.15 -10.14 -2.89
CA ILE A 27 -0.36 -11.56 -2.62
C ILE A 27 -1.41 -12.12 -3.56
N VAL A 28 -1.28 -13.38 -3.91
CA VAL A 28 -2.34 -14.17 -4.51
C VAL A 28 -2.54 -15.44 -3.68
N LYS A 29 -3.80 -15.78 -3.44
CA LYS A 29 -4.20 -17.11 -3.01
C LYS A 29 -4.64 -17.90 -4.22
N LEU A 30 -3.89 -18.93 -4.58
CA LEU A 30 -4.23 -19.87 -5.64
C LEU A 30 -5.15 -20.94 -5.07
N ALA A 31 -6.25 -21.20 -5.79
CA ALA A 31 -7.16 -22.28 -5.49
C ALA A 31 -7.79 -22.82 -6.78
N GLU A 32 -8.17 -24.10 -6.77
CA GLU A 32 -9.00 -24.68 -7.83
C GLU A 32 -10.42 -24.09 -7.76
N PRO A 33 -11.02 -23.64 -8.90
CA PRO A 33 -12.34 -22.99 -8.90
C PRO A 33 -13.49 -23.81 -8.30
N ASN A 34 -13.41 -25.15 -8.34
CA ASN A 34 -14.50 -26.04 -7.90
C ASN A 34 -14.22 -26.71 -6.54
N GLY A 35 -13.19 -26.28 -5.82
CA GLY A 35 -12.73 -26.94 -4.60
C GLY A 35 -11.97 -28.23 -4.92
N GLY A 36 -10.65 -28.18 -4.78
CA GLY A 36 -9.75 -29.30 -5.02
C GLY A 36 -8.54 -29.26 -4.08
N GLU A 37 -7.56 -30.13 -4.34
CA GLU A 37 -6.37 -30.26 -3.49
C GLU A 37 -5.36 -29.13 -3.74
N VAL A 38 -5.38 -28.52 -4.93
CA VAL A 38 -4.38 -27.52 -5.31
C VAL A 38 -4.68 -26.17 -4.69
N ASN A 39 -3.80 -25.76 -3.79
CA ASN A 39 -3.91 -24.48 -3.10
C ASN A 39 -2.53 -23.93 -2.69
N GLY A 40 -2.42 -22.63 -2.54
CA GLY A 40 -1.17 -22.00 -2.11
C GLY A 40 -1.24 -20.49 -2.05
N ASN A 41 -0.20 -19.88 -1.49
CA ASN A 41 -0.04 -18.44 -1.47
C ASN A 41 1.26 -18.06 -2.16
N VAL A 42 1.22 -17.02 -2.98
CA VAL A 42 2.40 -16.43 -3.61
C VAL A 42 2.39 -14.94 -3.33
N THR A 43 3.49 -14.44 -2.77
CA THR A 43 3.76 -13.04 -2.50
C THR A 43 4.65 -12.46 -3.59
N PHE A 44 4.38 -11.20 -3.92
CA PHE A 44 5.16 -10.39 -4.83
C PHE A 44 5.66 -9.19 -4.07
N THR A 45 6.96 -8.97 -4.07
CA THR A 45 7.61 -7.96 -3.24
C THR A 45 8.51 -7.12 -4.13
N GLU A 46 8.21 -5.83 -4.26
CA GLU A 46 9.02 -4.91 -5.06
C GLU A 46 10.38 -4.66 -4.38
N LEU A 47 11.47 -4.87 -5.11
CA LEU A 47 12.83 -4.67 -4.63
C LEU A 47 13.30 -3.23 -4.94
N THR A 48 14.38 -2.81 -4.28
CA THR A 48 14.92 -1.45 -4.44
C THR A 48 15.42 -1.14 -5.85
N ASP A 49 15.73 -2.16 -6.66
CA ASP A 49 16.16 -2.03 -8.05
C ASP A 49 14.99 -2.09 -9.05
N GLY A 50 13.74 -2.06 -8.57
CA GLY A 50 12.52 -2.07 -9.38
C GLY A 50 12.09 -3.46 -9.85
N LYS A 51 12.85 -4.52 -9.51
CA LYS A 51 12.45 -5.91 -9.79
C LYS A 51 11.45 -6.42 -8.77
N VAL A 52 10.77 -7.51 -9.08
CA VAL A 52 9.81 -8.13 -8.16
C VAL A 52 10.32 -9.49 -7.71
N HIS A 53 10.46 -9.65 -6.40
CA HIS A 53 10.74 -10.92 -5.77
C HIS A 53 9.45 -11.69 -5.57
N ILE A 54 9.41 -12.91 -6.09
CA ILE A 54 8.26 -13.81 -6.08
C ILE A 54 8.58 -14.95 -5.14
N GLN A 55 7.77 -15.10 -4.09
CA GLN A 55 7.94 -16.14 -3.09
C GLN A 55 6.62 -16.83 -2.80
N GLY A 56 6.64 -18.12 -2.52
CA GLY A 56 5.40 -18.79 -2.17
C GLY A 56 5.51 -20.29 -2.00
N VAL A 57 4.41 -20.87 -1.57
CA VAL A 57 4.26 -22.32 -1.45
C VAL A 57 2.90 -22.70 -2.03
N ILE A 58 2.92 -23.66 -2.94
CA ILE A 58 1.73 -24.27 -3.53
C ILE A 58 1.81 -25.77 -3.31
N VAL A 59 0.70 -26.40 -2.96
CA VAL A 59 0.59 -27.83 -2.73
C VAL A 59 -0.46 -28.46 -3.64
N GLY A 60 -0.38 -29.77 -3.83
CA GLY A 60 -1.48 -30.57 -4.39
C GLY A 60 -1.30 -31.05 -5.84
N MET A 61 -0.27 -30.60 -6.56
CA MET A 61 0.06 -31.16 -7.88
C MET A 61 1.01 -32.37 -7.74
N PRO A 62 0.92 -33.36 -8.64
CA PRO A 62 1.94 -34.41 -8.75
C PRO A 62 3.35 -33.85 -9.02
N PRO A 63 4.42 -34.62 -8.77
CA PRO A 63 5.78 -34.18 -9.04
C PRO A 63 5.98 -33.83 -10.52
N GLY A 64 6.60 -32.68 -10.81
CA GLY A 64 6.84 -32.24 -12.18
C GLY A 64 6.88 -30.73 -12.38
N HIS A 65 6.98 -30.32 -13.64
CA HIS A 65 7.01 -28.92 -14.08
C HIS A 65 5.65 -28.46 -14.58
N TYR A 66 5.25 -27.26 -14.17
CA TYR A 66 3.95 -26.69 -14.52
C TYR A 66 4.06 -25.21 -14.86
N GLY A 67 3.45 -24.81 -15.98
CA GLY A 67 3.42 -23.42 -16.42
C GLY A 67 2.75 -22.51 -15.39
N PHE A 68 3.35 -21.35 -15.16
CA PHE A 68 2.97 -20.42 -14.13
C PHE A 68 2.98 -19.01 -14.71
N HIS A 69 1.80 -18.41 -14.87
CA HIS A 69 1.66 -17.17 -15.63
C HIS A 69 0.74 -16.18 -14.94
N ILE A 70 0.99 -14.88 -15.19
CA ILE A 70 0.03 -13.83 -14.91
C ILE A 70 -0.85 -13.64 -16.14
N HIS A 71 -2.15 -13.83 -15.97
CA HIS A 71 -3.17 -13.61 -16.97
C HIS A 71 -3.73 -12.20 -16.90
N GLU A 72 -4.24 -11.70 -18.02
CA GLU A 72 -4.61 -10.30 -18.19
C GLU A 72 -5.66 -9.81 -17.18
N LYS A 73 -6.68 -10.63 -16.90
CA LYS A 73 -7.85 -10.22 -16.11
C LYS A 73 -7.85 -10.89 -14.74
N GLY A 74 -8.20 -10.13 -13.70
CA GLY A 74 -8.59 -10.66 -12.39
C GLY A 74 -10.06 -11.09 -12.33
N ASP A 75 -10.59 -11.67 -13.40
CA ASP A 75 -11.98 -12.15 -13.46
C ASP A 75 -12.00 -13.66 -13.22
N ILE A 76 -12.61 -14.07 -12.11
CA ILE A 76 -12.77 -15.46 -11.69
C ILE A 76 -14.23 -15.94 -11.75
N THR A 77 -15.14 -15.14 -12.34
CA THR A 77 -16.58 -15.46 -12.40
C THR A 77 -16.89 -16.72 -13.20
N GLY A 78 -16.09 -17.01 -14.24
CA GLY A 78 -16.13 -18.25 -15.03
C GLY A 78 -15.00 -19.20 -14.67
N GLY A 79 -14.54 -19.17 -13.41
CA GLY A 79 -13.32 -19.85 -12.97
C GLY A 79 -12.09 -19.30 -13.69
N CYS A 80 -11.06 -20.14 -13.85
CA CYS A 80 -9.80 -19.69 -14.42
C CYS A 80 -9.86 -19.34 -15.90
N LEU A 81 -10.94 -19.66 -16.63
CA LEU A 81 -11.07 -19.31 -18.05
C LEU A 81 -11.29 -17.81 -18.25
N SER A 82 -12.03 -17.17 -17.34
CA SER A 82 -12.36 -15.74 -17.41
C SER A 82 -11.15 -14.80 -17.25
N THR A 83 -10.02 -15.32 -16.76
CA THR A 83 -8.78 -14.55 -16.59
C THR A 83 -8.17 -14.10 -17.93
N GLY A 84 -8.64 -14.61 -19.07
CA GLY A 84 -8.18 -14.20 -20.40
C GLY A 84 -6.86 -14.87 -20.80
N SER A 85 -6.07 -14.24 -21.67
CA SER A 85 -4.74 -14.71 -22.09
C SER A 85 -3.64 -14.29 -21.11
N HIS A 86 -2.39 -14.65 -21.39
CA HIS A 86 -1.24 -14.11 -20.65
C HIS A 86 -1.24 -12.58 -20.73
N TYR A 87 -0.79 -11.93 -19.66
CA TYR A 87 -0.68 -10.48 -19.62
C TYR A 87 0.43 -10.00 -20.57
N ASN A 88 0.02 -9.38 -21.69
CA ASN A 88 0.90 -8.99 -22.77
C ASN A 88 0.64 -7.55 -23.28
N PRO A 89 0.95 -6.53 -22.48
CA PRO A 89 0.78 -5.13 -22.88
C PRO A 89 1.78 -4.68 -23.95
N ALA A 90 2.86 -5.44 -24.16
CA ALA A 90 3.92 -5.14 -25.12
C ALA A 90 3.72 -5.84 -26.48
N HIS A 91 2.65 -6.63 -26.65
CA HIS A 91 2.35 -7.39 -27.87
C HIS A 91 3.52 -8.24 -28.37
N LYS A 92 4.25 -8.85 -27.45
CA LYS A 92 5.36 -9.78 -27.73
C LYS A 92 4.84 -11.20 -27.94
N ASP A 93 5.69 -12.08 -28.45
CA ASP A 93 5.40 -13.51 -28.43
C ASP A 93 5.64 -14.08 -27.02
N HIS A 94 5.08 -15.26 -26.76
CA HIS A 94 5.38 -16.01 -25.55
C HIS A 94 6.84 -16.48 -25.54
N GLY A 95 7.49 -16.44 -24.37
CA GLY A 95 8.89 -16.81 -24.20
C GLY A 95 9.27 -17.20 -22.78
N HIS A 96 10.54 -17.57 -22.60
CA HIS A 96 11.09 -17.88 -21.27
C HIS A 96 11.27 -16.59 -20.44
N PRO A 97 11.23 -16.64 -19.09
CA PRO A 97 11.39 -15.44 -18.27
C PRO A 97 12.66 -14.62 -18.55
N ASN A 98 13.75 -15.27 -18.97
CA ASN A 98 15.01 -14.60 -19.30
C ASN A 98 15.10 -14.09 -20.75
N ASP A 99 14.10 -14.36 -21.60
CA ASP A 99 14.10 -13.92 -23.00
C ASP A 99 13.64 -12.46 -23.08
N GLU A 100 14.25 -11.67 -23.98
CA GLU A 100 13.77 -10.29 -24.25
C GLU A 100 12.41 -10.29 -24.95
N ASN A 101 12.11 -11.34 -25.72
CA ASN A 101 10.83 -11.55 -26.38
C ASN A 101 9.99 -12.55 -25.57
N ARG A 102 9.23 -12.01 -24.63
CA ARG A 102 8.26 -12.73 -23.80
C ARG A 102 7.07 -11.83 -23.49
N HIS A 103 5.97 -12.41 -23.06
CA HIS A 103 4.93 -11.63 -22.40
C HIS A 103 5.42 -11.16 -21.03
N VAL A 104 4.83 -10.07 -20.54
CA VAL A 104 5.08 -9.59 -19.17
C VAL A 104 4.70 -10.68 -18.17
N GLY A 105 3.55 -11.34 -18.37
CA GLY A 105 3.06 -12.38 -17.48
C GLY A 105 3.75 -13.75 -17.58
N ASP A 106 4.75 -13.94 -18.44
CA ASP A 106 5.43 -15.24 -18.63
C ASP A 106 6.45 -15.51 -17.53
N LEU A 107 6.06 -16.18 -16.43
CA LEU A 107 6.95 -16.50 -15.31
C LEU A 107 7.55 -17.92 -15.39
N GLY A 108 7.28 -18.65 -16.46
CA GLY A 108 7.87 -19.93 -16.78
C GLY A 108 7.26 -21.10 -16.02
N ASN A 109 8.10 -22.01 -15.53
CA ASN A 109 7.66 -23.22 -14.84
C ASN A 109 7.98 -23.17 -13.34
N ILE A 110 7.05 -23.63 -12.52
CA ILE A 110 7.31 -24.02 -11.13
C ILE A 110 7.44 -25.55 -11.02
N VAL A 111 8.05 -26.03 -9.93
CA VAL A 111 8.39 -27.45 -9.77
C VAL A 111 7.75 -27.98 -8.49
N PHE A 112 6.93 -29.03 -8.64
CA PHE A 112 6.44 -29.79 -7.49
C PHE A 112 7.37 -30.97 -7.21
N ASP A 113 7.72 -31.14 -5.94
CA ASP A 113 8.52 -32.24 -5.44
C ASP A 113 7.70 -33.53 -5.22
N GLU A 114 8.35 -34.59 -4.76
CA GLU A 114 7.72 -35.87 -4.40
C GLU A 114 6.66 -35.75 -3.29
N ASN A 115 6.72 -34.69 -2.47
CA ASN A 115 5.73 -34.41 -1.43
C ASN A 115 4.52 -33.62 -1.97
N ARG A 116 4.47 -33.35 -3.29
CA ARG A 116 3.45 -32.52 -3.93
C ARG A 116 3.48 -31.08 -3.42
N VAL A 117 4.68 -30.55 -3.17
CA VAL A 117 4.91 -29.16 -2.75
C VAL A 117 5.83 -28.46 -3.75
N SER A 118 5.43 -27.25 -4.15
CA SER A 118 6.26 -26.33 -4.93
C SER A 118 6.61 -25.11 -4.07
N THR A 119 7.89 -24.98 -3.73
CA THR A 119 8.43 -23.76 -3.11
C THR A 119 8.95 -22.84 -4.21
N ILE A 120 8.41 -21.63 -4.26
CA ILE A 120 8.75 -20.60 -5.23
C ILE A 120 9.67 -19.58 -4.57
N ASP A 121 10.80 -19.30 -5.20
CA ASP A 121 11.74 -18.25 -4.76
C ASP A 121 12.60 -17.80 -5.96
N TYR A 122 12.18 -16.72 -6.64
CA TYR A 122 12.94 -16.12 -7.73
C TYR A 122 12.55 -14.65 -7.95
N VAL A 123 13.36 -13.94 -8.74
CA VAL A 123 13.16 -12.51 -9.05
C VAL A 123 12.85 -12.35 -10.54
N ASP A 124 11.83 -11.56 -10.85
CA ASP A 124 11.47 -11.16 -12.22
C ASP A 124 11.75 -9.67 -12.42
N GLY A 125 12.33 -9.32 -13.57
CA GLY A 125 12.72 -7.94 -13.89
C GLY A 125 11.77 -7.19 -14.82
N ILE A 126 10.63 -7.78 -15.21
CA ILE A 126 9.68 -7.20 -16.16
C ILE A 126 8.37 -6.83 -15.46
N ILE A 127 7.83 -7.72 -14.62
CA ILE A 127 6.62 -7.43 -13.86
C ILE A 127 6.87 -6.32 -12.85
N SER A 128 5.83 -5.56 -12.55
CA SER A 128 5.87 -4.54 -11.50
C SER A 128 4.58 -4.54 -10.70
N LEU A 129 4.63 -4.04 -9.47
CA LEU A 129 3.43 -3.81 -8.67
C LEU A 129 2.78 -2.47 -9.01
N THR A 130 3.53 -1.53 -9.59
CA THR A 130 3.08 -0.19 -9.98
C THR A 130 3.60 0.21 -11.37
N GLY A 131 3.16 1.35 -11.91
CA GLY A 131 3.77 1.93 -13.11
C GLY A 131 3.42 1.22 -14.42
N GLN A 132 4.44 0.91 -15.24
CA GLN A 132 4.29 0.52 -16.65
C GLN A 132 3.66 -0.86 -16.85
N TYR A 133 4.03 -1.83 -16.03
CA TYR A 133 3.59 -3.23 -16.15
C TYR A 133 2.96 -3.74 -14.84
N PRO A 134 1.87 -3.11 -14.35
CA PRO A 134 1.29 -3.42 -13.06
C PRO A 134 0.52 -4.74 -13.11
N ILE A 135 0.75 -5.58 -12.10
CA ILE A 135 0.11 -6.90 -11.98
C ILE A 135 -1.00 -6.96 -10.94
N ILE A 136 -1.15 -5.95 -10.08
CA ILE A 136 -2.24 -5.89 -9.09
C ILE A 136 -3.59 -5.87 -9.81
N GLY A 137 -4.53 -6.68 -9.32
CA GLY A 137 -5.87 -6.86 -9.92
C GLY A 137 -5.90 -7.79 -11.13
N ARG A 138 -4.76 -8.36 -11.53
CA ARG A 138 -4.66 -9.45 -12.52
C ARG A 138 -4.73 -10.81 -11.83
N ALA A 139 -4.71 -11.90 -12.59
CA ALA A 139 -4.74 -13.24 -12.01
C ALA A 139 -3.45 -14.01 -12.24
N VAL A 140 -3.00 -14.76 -11.25
CA VAL A 140 -2.04 -15.84 -11.46
C VAL A 140 -2.80 -17.10 -11.87
N VAL A 141 -2.23 -17.86 -12.80
CA VAL A 141 -2.76 -19.14 -13.26
C VAL A 141 -1.65 -20.19 -13.21
N LEU A 142 -1.96 -21.32 -12.56
CA LEU A 142 -1.17 -22.55 -12.61
C LEU A 142 -1.76 -23.48 -13.67
N HIS A 143 -0.90 -23.97 -14.56
CA HIS A 143 -1.30 -24.80 -15.68
C HIS A 143 -1.13 -26.30 -15.42
N ALA A 144 -1.78 -27.11 -16.25
CA ALA A 144 -1.82 -28.57 -16.12
C ALA A 144 -0.55 -29.28 -16.65
N LYS A 145 0.28 -28.59 -17.44
CA LYS A 145 1.52 -29.13 -18.02
C LYS A 145 2.64 -28.09 -17.95
N ALA A 146 3.85 -28.55 -18.25
CA ALA A 146 5.01 -27.70 -18.41
C ALA A 146 4.82 -26.72 -19.57
N ASP A 147 5.27 -25.48 -19.34
CA ASP A 147 5.51 -24.47 -20.36
C ASP A 147 6.75 -24.85 -21.20
N ASP A 148 6.61 -24.82 -22.53
CA ASP A 148 7.68 -25.08 -23.51
C ASP A 148 8.48 -23.83 -23.92
N PHE A 149 8.16 -22.69 -23.34
CA PHE A 149 8.81 -21.39 -23.49
C PHE A 149 8.81 -20.83 -24.91
N GLY A 150 7.86 -21.23 -25.75
CA GLY A 150 7.83 -20.81 -27.14
C GLY A 150 8.90 -21.49 -28.00
N ARG A 151 9.45 -22.62 -27.56
CA ARG A 151 10.59 -23.31 -28.22
C ARG A 151 10.19 -24.57 -28.97
N SER A 152 8.93 -24.99 -28.90
CA SER A 152 8.46 -26.18 -29.62
C SER A 152 7.85 -25.80 -30.98
N SER A 153 7.62 -26.81 -31.81
CA SER A 153 6.89 -26.66 -33.08
C SER A 153 5.37 -26.64 -32.91
N HIS A 154 4.84 -26.72 -31.67
CA HIS A 154 3.41 -26.72 -31.44
C HIS A 154 2.81 -25.34 -31.80
N PRO A 155 1.66 -25.27 -32.47
CA PRO A 155 1.05 -23.99 -32.89
C PRO A 155 0.81 -23.00 -31.73
N ASP A 156 0.56 -23.54 -30.54
CA ASP A 156 0.33 -22.75 -29.32
C ASP A 156 1.61 -22.41 -28.55
N SER A 157 2.76 -22.93 -28.95
CA SER A 157 4.04 -22.69 -28.27
C SER A 157 4.34 -21.19 -28.17
N LYS A 158 4.27 -20.47 -29.29
CA LYS A 158 4.48 -19.01 -29.34
C LYS A 158 3.37 -18.16 -28.70
N LYS A 159 2.29 -18.78 -28.21
CA LYS A 159 1.13 -18.07 -27.64
C LYS A 159 0.93 -18.33 -26.16
N THR A 160 1.09 -19.57 -25.73
CA THR A 160 0.73 -20.05 -24.37
C THR A 160 1.75 -20.99 -23.78
N GLY A 161 2.87 -21.24 -24.47
CA GLY A 161 3.86 -22.22 -24.03
C GLY A 161 3.36 -23.65 -24.07
N ASN A 162 2.21 -23.92 -24.70
CA ASN A 162 1.56 -25.23 -24.73
C ASN A 162 1.35 -25.86 -23.33
N ALA A 163 1.19 -25.03 -22.29
CA ALA A 163 1.07 -25.48 -20.90
C ALA A 163 -0.27 -26.18 -20.57
N GLY A 164 -1.20 -26.26 -21.53
CA GLY A 164 -2.48 -26.96 -21.37
C GLY A 164 -3.50 -26.20 -20.52
N GLY A 165 -4.39 -26.96 -19.86
CA GLY A 165 -5.50 -26.43 -19.07
C GLY A 165 -5.06 -25.62 -17.85
N ARG A 166 -6.02 -24.93 -17.22
CA ARG A 166 -5.81 -24.07 -16.04
C ARG A 166 -6.32 -24.80 -14.80
N VAL A 167 -5.42 -25.13 -13.88
CA VAL A 167 -5.74 -25.94 -12.69
C VAL A 167 -6.23 -25.06 -11.56
N ALA A 168 -5.43 -24.06 -11.20
CA ALA A 168 -5.73 -23.14 -10.12
C ALA A 168 -5.45 -21.70 -10.56
N CYS A 169 -6.20 -20.76 -9.99
CA CYS A 169 -6.01 -19.35 -10.25
C CYS A 169 -6.41 -18.52 -9.03
N GLY A 170 -5.96 -17.26 -9.02
CA GLY A 170 -6.29 -16.32 -7.97
C GLY A 170 -5.97 -14.91 -8.41
N VAL A 171 -6.72 -13.93 -7.91
CA VAL A 171 -6.48 -12.51 -8.18
C VAL A 171 -5.35 -12.00 -7.29
N ILE A 172 -4.43 -11.26 -7.89
CA ILE A 172 -3.33 -10.59 -7.20
C ILE A 172 -3.89 -9.39 -6.45
N GLY A 173 -3.98 -9.50 -5.14
CA GLY A 173 -4.41 -8.45 -4.23
C GLY A 173 -3.24 -7.73 -3.57
N ILE A 174 -3.52 -6.60 -2.94
CA ILE A 174 -2.55 -5.88 -2.12
C ILE A 174 -2.37 -6.68 -0.82
N LEU A 175 -1.13 -6.96 -0.42
CA LEU A 175 -0.84 -7.63 0.86
C LEU A 175 -0.67 -6.60 1.97
N ASP A 176 0.24 -5.65 1.79
CA ASP A 176 0.41 -4.42 2.57
C ASP A 176 1.50 -3.59 1.86
N PRO A 177 1.39 -2.25 1.75
CA PRO A 177 2.60 -1.45 1.74
C PRO A 177 3.19 -1.56 3.15
N VAL A 178 4.39 -2.15 3.29
CA VAL A 178 5.19 -1.74 4.45
C VAL A 178 5.33 -0.22 4.28
N SER A 179 5.07 0.56 5.33
CA SER A 179 4.87 2.02 5.32
C SER A 179 3.75 2.60 4.42
N GLY A 180 2.63 2.93 5.05
CA GLY A 180 1.90 4.18 4.79
C GLY A 180 1.13 4.25 3.48
N TRP A 181 -0.13 3.80 3.50
CA TRP A 181 -1.16 4.47 2.71
C TRP A 181 -1.36 5.89 3.27
N ASN A 182 -0.43 6.80 2.94
CA ASN A 182 -0.61 8.23 3.13
C ASN A 182 -1.67 8.69 2.12
N LYS A 183 -2.82 9.15 2.62
CA LYS A 183 -3.90 9.80 1.86
C LYS A 183 -3.52 11.18 1.31
N ASN A 184 -2.27 11.41 0.92
CA ASN A 184 -1.80 12.69 0.40
C ASN A 184 -1.15 12.52 -0.98
N MET A 185 -1.88 11.95 -1.93
CA MET A 185 -1.71 12.34 -3.34
C MET A 185 -2.56 13.59 -3.60
N ALA A 186 -2.10 14.72 -3.06
CA ALA A 186 -2.46 16.04 -3.56
C ALA A 186 -1.34 17.02 -3.22
N ALA A 187 -0.72 17.55 -4.27
CA ALA A 187 0.13 18.74 -4.32
C ALA A 187 1.52 18.66 -3.64
N THR A 188 2.51 18.26 -4.44
CA THR A 188 3.89 18.72 -4.25
C THR A 188 3.98 20.19 -4.67
N SER A 189 4.21 21.09 -3.71
CA SER A 189 4.94 22.33 -3.93
C SER A 189 5.75 22.66 -2.68
N THR A 190 7.01 22.20 -2.72
CA THR A 190 8.22 22.67 -2.03
C THR A 190 8.08 23.91 -1.14
N ILE A 191 8.44 23.80 0.16
CA ILE A 191 9.34 24.75 0.89
C ILE A 191 10.09 23.98 2.00
N CYS A 192 11.42 24.14 2.01
CA CYS A 192 12.42 23.49 2.85
C CYS A 192 12.50 23.97 4.31
N THR A 193 12.84 23.02 5.21
CA THR A 193 13.82 23.07 6.34
C THR A 193 13.58 24.04 7.51
N SER A 194 13.84 23.74 8.79
CA SER A 194 14.40 22.60 9.54
C SER A 194 14.39 23.00 11.04
N GLY A 195 14.19 22.07 11.98
CA GLY A 195 15.29 21.70 12.89
C GLY A 195 14.80 21.20 14.26
N PHE A 196 15.28 20.02 14.64
CA PHE A 196 14.88 19.14 15.76
C PHE A 196 15.67 19.36 17.05
N ALA A 197 15.16 18.81 18.17
CA ALA A 197 16.00 18.24 19.22
C ALA A 197 15.41 16.90 19.70
N ILE A 198 16.20 15.83 19.59
CA ILE A 198 15.88 14.45 20.02
C ILE A 198 16.30 14.29 21.48
N VAL A 199 15.45 13.67 22.31
CA VAL A 199 15.79 13.20 23.66
C VAL A 199 15.79 11.65 23.64
N ASP A 200 16.80 11.08 24.31
CA ASP A 200 17.30 9.71 24.27
C ASP A 200 16.27 8.61 24.64
N ILE A 201 16.33 7.48 23.93
CA ILE A 201 15.32 6.41 23.80
C ILE A 201 15.33 5.38 24.93
N LYS A 202 16.34 5.37 25.81
CA LYS A 202 16.41 4.34 26.88
C LYS A 202 15.33 4.46 27.96
N ILE A 203 14.67 5.61 28.09
CA ILE A 203 13.58 5.82 29.05
C ILE A 203 12.21 5.40 28.48
N LEU A 204 12.07 5.29 27.15
CA LEU A 204 10.83 4.87 26.48
C LEU A 204 10.70 3.34 26.34
N GLN A 205 11.78 2.59 26.56
CA GLN A 205 11.80 1.13 26.41
C GLN A 205 11.11 0.38 27.57
N GLN A 206 10.76 1.05 28.66
CA GLN A 206 10.20 0.41 29.86
C GLN A 206 8.72 0.78 30.14
N TYR A 207 8.09 1.55 29.26
CA TYR A 207 6.64 1.86 29.31
C TYR A 207 5.82 1.13 28.24
N GLY A 208 6.43 0.14 27.59
CA GLY A 208 5.70 -0.92 26.92
C GLY A 208 5.31 -1.97 27.95
N GLU A 209 4.12 -1.86 28.52
CA GLU A 209 3.32 -3.04 28.88
C GLU A 209 1.88 -2.59 29.13
N HIS A 210 1.00 -3.04 28.25
CA HIS A 210 -0.47 -3.03 28.35
C HIS A 210 -1.26 -1.75 27.98
N GLN A 211 -1.64 -1.74 26.69
CA GLN A 211 -3.01 -1.55 26.19
C GLN A 211 -3.60 -0.12 26.09
N ALA A 212 -3.59 0.41 24.86
CA ALA A 212 -4.75 0.92 24.09
C ALA A 212 -4.24 1.81 22.93
N THR A 213 -3.73 1.16 21.88
CA THR A 213 -3.09 1.79 20.72
C THR A 213 -4.11 2.44 19.79
N GLY A 214 -4.55 3.64 20.13
CA GLY A 214 -5.07 4.67 19.22
C GLY A 214 -4.09 5.85 19.19
N THR A 215 -3.75 6.34 18.01
CA THR A 215 -2.66 7.28 17.75
C THR A 215 -2.90 8.68 18.33
N PHE A 216 -2.38 8.94 19.55
CA PHE A 216 -2.31 10.27 20.19
C PHE A 216 -1.33 11.26 19.51
N ALA A 217 -0.60 10.84 18.47
CA ALA A 217 0.50 11.63 17.92
C ALA A 217 0.04 12.92 17.20
N SER A 218 -1.05 12.89 16.43
CA SER A 218 -1.54 14.08 15.71
C SER A 218 -2.06 15.15 16.65
N ASP A 219 -2.81 14.73 17.66
CA ASP A 219 -3.54 15.64 18.54
C ASP A 219 -2.57 16.34 19.51
N VAL A 220 -1.52 15.61 19.94
CA VAL A 220 -0.42 16.17 20.72
C VAL A 220 0.42 17.15 19.89
N ILE A 221 0.67 16.86 18.62
CA ILE A 221 1.42 17.76 17.73
C ILE A 221 0.64 19.06 17.47
N ILE A 222 -0.67 18.97 17.23
CA ILE A 222 -1.53 20.14 17.03
C ILE A 222 -1.56 20.98 18.31
N LEU A 223 -1.79 20.35 19.47
CA LEU A 223 -1.85 21.06 20.75
C LEU A 223 -0.51 21.73 21.09
N ALA A 224 0.61 21.03 20.87
CA ALA A 224 1.95 21.58 21.09
C ALA A 224 2.27 22.75 20.15
N THR A 225 1.84 22.68 18.89
CA THR A 225 2.03 23.75 17.90
C THR A 225 1.20 24.98 18.26
N CYS A 226 -0.05 24.81 18.70
CA CYS A 226 -0.89 25.91 19.19
C CYS A 226 -0.31 26.58 20.44
N VAL A 227 0.21 25.81 21.39
CA VAL A 227 0.88 26.35 22.60
C VAL A 227 2.12 27.17 22.21
N LEU A 228 2.90 26.70 21.24
CA LEU A 228 4.08 27.41 20.76
C LEU A 228 3.72 28.73 20.05
N LEU A 229 2.65 28.75 19.25
CA LEU A 229 2.17 29.97 18.59
C LEU A 229 1.69 31.01 19.61
N VAL A 230 0.97 30.59 20.66
CA VAL A 230 0.56 31.48 21.75
C VAL A 230 1.77 32.03 22.52
N ALA A 231 2.79 31.21 22.75
CA ALA A 231 4.03 31.67 23.38
C ALA A 231 4.75 32.73 22.52
N VAL A 232 4.92 32.48 21.21
CA VAL A 232 5.55 33.45 20.30
C VAL A 232 4.74 34.75 20.21
N ALA A 233 3.41 34.64 20.13
CA ALA A 233 2.50 35.78 20.10
C ALA A 233 2.62 36.67 21.36
N THR A 234 2.67 36.05 22.53
CA THR A 234 2.82 36.76 23.83
C THR A 234 4.19 37.43 23.97
N PHE A 235 5.28 36.80 23.52
CA PHE A 235 6.59 37.46 23.45
C PHE A 235 6.59 38.67 22.49
N GLY A 236 5.88 38.57 21.36
CA GLY A 236 5.66 39.69 20.44
C GLY A 236 4.94 40.88 21.08
N CYS A 237 3.92 40.62 21.91
CA CYS A 237 3.19 41.65 22.65
C CYS A 237 4.07 42.38 23.68
N VAL A 238 4.97 41.67 24.38
CA VAL A 238 5.91 42.26 25.34
C VAL A 238 6.92 43.18 24.64
N GLY A 239 7.36 42.82 23.43
CA GLY A 239 8.21 43.68 22.60
C GLY A 239 7.51 44.97 22.16
N ALA A 240 6.28 44.86 21.64
CA ALA A 240 5.52 46.01 21.13
C ALA A 240 5.04 46.98 22.23
N ALA A 241 4.85 46.50 23.47
CA ALA A 241 4.42 47.31 24.60
C ALA A 241 5.40 48.43 24.99
N LYS A 242 6.69 48.31 24.61
CA LYS A 242 7.71 49.32 24.89
C LYS A 242 7.77 50.48 23.88
N GLU A 243 7.13 50.35 22.72
CA GLU A 243 7.29 51.32 21.63
C GLU A 243 6.00 52.11 21.34
N ASN A 244 4.84 51.46 21.19
CA ASN A 244 3.59 52.17 20.87
C ASN A 244 2.32 51.37 21.20
N VAL A 245 1.50 51.91 22.11
CA VAL A 245 0.23 51.29 22.55
C VAL A 245 -0.76 51.07 21.40
N LYS A 246 -0.78 51.95 20.38
CA LYS A 246 -1.69 51.79 19.23
C LYS A 246 -1.33 50.59 18.34
N ILE A 247 -0.04 50.33 18.16
CA ILE A 247 0.45 49.18 17.39
C ILE A 247 0.20 47.88 18.17
N LEU A 248 0.36 47.91 19.50
CA LEU A 248 0.02 46.79 20.37
C LEU A 248 -1.46 46.40 20.25
N CYS A 249 -2.39 47.37 20.28
CA CYS A 249 -3.82 47.08 20.11
C CYS A 249 -4.14 46.48 18.74
N LEU A 250 -3.48 46.95 17.67
CA LEU A 250 -3.65 46.43 16.31
C LEU A 250 -3.13 44.99 16.20
N TYR A 251 -1.97 44.70 16.79
CA TYR A 251 -1.38 43.37 16.83
C TYR A 251 -2.22 42.37 17.63
N VAL A 252 -2.71 42.76 18.81
CA VAL A 252 -3.66 41.94 19.60
C VAL A 252 -4.94 41.65 18.82
N GLY A 253 -5.44 42.63 18.06
CA GLY A 253 -6.58 42.43 17.15
C GLY A 253 -6.32 41.35 16.09
N PHE A 254 -5.16 41.37 15.43
CA PHE A 254 -4.78 40.33 14.47
C PHE A 254 -4.61 38.96 15.11
N LEU A 255 -4.02 38.88 16.31
CA LEU A 255 -3.86 37.61 17.04
C LEU A 255 -5.20 36.95 17.38
N ILE A 256 -6.19 37.73 17.81
CA ILE A 256 -7.53 37.21 18.08
C ILE A 256 -8.14 36.63 16.79
N ILE A 257 -7.97 37.31 15.64
CA ILE A 257 -8.45 36.83 14.35
C ILE A 257 -7.79 35.50 13.97
N PHE A 258 -6.47 35.37 14.15
CA PHE A 258 -5.76 34.12 13.88
C PHE A 258 -6.24 32.95 14.75
N VAL A 259 -6.41 33.16 16.05
CA VAL A 259 -6.93 32.14 16.96
C VAL A 259 -8.35 31.70 16.56
N VAL A 260 -9.20 32.64 16.16
CA VAL A 260 -10.56 32.31 15.68
C VAL A 260 -10.50 31.52 14.38
N LEU A 261 -9.63 31.88 13.44
CA LEU A 261 -9.47 31.14 12.18
C LEU A 261 -8.97 29.71 12.42
N GLU A 262 -7.98 29.51 13.29
CA GLU A 262 -7.48 28.18 13.64
C GLU A 262 -8.57 27.31 14.27
N LEU A 263 -9.37 27.87 15.19
CA LEU A 263 -10.49 27.17 15.81
C LEU A 263 -11.55 26.76 14.78
N LEU A 264 -11.87 27.65 13.83
CA LEU A 264 -12.83 27.35 12.76
C LEU A 264 -12.32 26.23 11.83
N VAL A 265 -11.04 26.24 11.48
CA VAL A 265 -10.41 25.17 10.69
C VAL A 265 -10.43 23.85 11.47
N ALA A 266 -10.10 23.86 12.75
CA ALA A 266 -10.15 22.66 13.60
C ALA A 266 -11.56 22.07 13.69
N ILE A 267 -12.58 22.92 13.88
CA ILE A 267 -13.98 22.49 13.87
C ILE A 267 -14.36 21.90 12.50
N PHE A 268 -13.98 22.58 11.41
CA PHE A 268 -14.27 22.10 10.05
C PHE A 268 -13.64 20.73 9.78
N VAL A 269 -12.36 20.54 10.12
CA VAL A 269 -11.65 19.26 9.97
C VAL A 269 -12.30 18.17 10.83
N SER A 270 -12.67 18.49 12.07
CA SER A 270 -13.37 17.55 12.96
C SER A 270 -14.71 17.10 12.35
N VAL A 271 -15.52 18.05 11.88
CA VAL A 271 -16.82 17.76 11.24
C VAL A 271 -16.64 16.92 9.96
N GLN A 272 -15.64 17.23 9.14
CA GLN A 272 -15.36 16.45 7.93
C GLN A 272 -14.87 15.03 8.25
N ARG A 273 -14.10 14.85 9.33
CA ARG A 273 -13.67 13.52 9.78
C ARG A 273 -14.86 12.64 10.16
N TYR A 274 -15.79 13.16 10.97
CA TYR A 274 -17.03 12.45 11.31
C TYR A 274 -17.90 12.17 10.07
N GLY A 275 -18.02 13.14 9.16
CA GLY A 275 -18.77 12.97 7.92
C GLY A 275 -18.15 11.91 7.00
N LEU A 276 -16.83 11.81 6.94
CA LEU A 276 -16.13 10.83 6.12
C LEU A 276 -16.23 9.43 6.71
N GLU A 277 -16.03 9.28 8.02
CA GLU A 277 -16.15 7.97 8.70
C GLU A 277 -17.58 7.41 8.56
N PHE A 278 -18.60 8.24 8.75
CA PHE A 278 -19.99 7.83 8.56
C PHE A 278 -20.27 7.40 7.11
N ARG A 279 -19.82 8.18 6.12
CA ARG A 279 -20.04 7.87 4.70
C ARG A 279 -19.31 6.62 4.24
N ILE A 280 -18.11 6.36 4.76
CA ILE A 280 -17.35 5.15 4.45
C ILE A 280 -18.04 3.93 5.08
N SER A 281 -18.43 4.02 6.36
CA SER A 281 -19.14 2.92 7.04
C SER A 281 -20.46 2.57 6.34
N ASP A 282 -21.26 3.59 5.99
CA ASP A 282 -22.53 3.39 5.30
C ASP A 282 -22.33 2.84 3.88
N TRP A 283 -21.30 3.30 3.16
CA TRP A 283 -20.99 2.79 1.83
C TRP A 283 -20.54 1.32 1.87
N ILE A 284 -19.61 0.97 2.77
CA ILE A 284 -19.14 -0.42 2.92
C ILE A 284 -20.31 -1.31 3.34
N ARG A 285 -21.15 -0.86 4.29
CA ARG A 285 -22.34 -1.58 4.71
C ARG A 285 -23.29 -1.82 3.53
N ASN A 286 -23.63 -0.78 2.77
CA ASN A 286 -24.55 -0.90 1.64
C ASN A 286 -24.00 -1.79 0.53
N ASP A 287 -22.68 -1.77 0.29
CA ASP A 287 -22.04 -2.68 -0.65
C ASP A 287 -22.09 -4.14 -0.14
N PHE A 288 -21.82 -4.35 1.15
CA PHE A 288 -21.88 -5.66 1.79
C PHE A 288 -23.26 -6.31 1.72
N TYR A 289 -24.34 -5.52 1.83
CA TYR A 289 -25.72 -6.02 1.75
C TYR A 289 -26.32 -6.00 0.34
N ARG A 290 -25.63 -5.47 -0.67
CA ARG A 290 -26.21 -5.19 -2.00
C ARG A 290 -26.74 -6.42 -2.73
N ASN A 291 -26.25 -7.61 -2.39
CA ASN A 291 -26.58 -8.87 -3.06
C ASN A 291 -27.03 -10.00 -2.10
N VAL A 292 -27.40 -9.67 -0.86
CA VAL A 292 -27.82 -10.68 0.13
C VAL A 292 -29.30 -11.01 -0.04
N THR A 293 -29.64 -12.28 -0.23
CA THR A 293 -31.01 -12.79 -0.24
C THR A 293 -31.57 -12.88 1.19
N GLU A 294 -32.89 -12.69 1.39
CA GLU A 294 -33.51 -12.61 2.73
C GLU A 294 -33.14 -13.80 3.65
N ASP A 295 -33.00 -15.01 3.11
CA ASP A 295 -32.65 -16.23 3.87
C ASP A 295 -31.25 -16.21 4.51
N HIS A 296 -30.36 -15.31 4.07
CA HIS A 296 -28.97 -15.21 4.58
C HIS A 296 -28.69 -13.89 5.33
N LEU A 297 -29.70 -13.07 5.56
CA LEU A 297 -29.55 -11.73 6.14
C LEU A 297 -29.00 -11.79 7.59
N GLU A 298 -29.52 -12.68 8.43
CA GLU A 298 -29.07 -12.82 9.83
C GLU A 298 -27.61 -13.28 9.94
N GLN A 299 -27.15 -14.17 9.05
CA GLN A 299 -25.76 -14.62 9.03
C GLN A 299 -24.80 -13.51 8.58
N HIS A 300 -25.20 -12.72 7.58
CA HIS A 300 -24.40 -11.58 7.12
C HIS A 300 -24.36 -10.46 8.16
N GLN A 301 -25.45 -10.25 8.90
CA GLN A 301 -25.50 -9.29 9.99
C GLN A 301 -24.59 -9.69 11.14
N LYS A 302 -24.60 -10.96 11.53
CA LYS A 302 -23.69 -11.47 12.54
C LYS A 302 -22.23 -11.40 12.10
N LEU A 303 -21.94 -11.69 10.82
CA LEU A 303 -20.60 -11.56 10.26
C LEU A 303 -20.12 -10.10 10.23
N TRP A 304 -21.01 -9.16 9.90
CA TRP A 304 -20.72 -7.73 9.93
C TRP A 304 -20.37 -7.26 11.36
N ASP A 305 -21.15 -7.69 12.34
CA ASP A 305 -20.92 -7.34 13.75
C ASP A 305 -19.63 -7.98 14.32
N ASP A 306 -19.33 -9.22 13.94
CA ASP A 306 -18.09 -9.91 14.34
C ASP A 306 -16.84 -9.21 13.76
N ILE A 307 -16.89 -8.76 12.50
CA ILE A 307 -15.80 -8.01 11.85
C ILE A 307 -15.54 -6.67 12.57
N GLN A 308 -16.58 -6.03 13.10
CA GLN A 308 -16.44 -4.76 13.82
C GLN A 308 -15.95 -4.92 15.26
N THR A 309 -16.09 -6.10 15.86
CA THR A 309 -15.74 -6.35 17.28
C THR A 309 -14.41 -7.09 17.48
N THR A 310 -13.79 -7.61 16.41
CA THR A 310 -12.49 -8.30 16.45
C THR A 310 -11.27 -7.41 16.21
N VAL A 311 -11.44 -6.08 16.25
CA VAL A 311 -10.35 -5.09 16.11
C VAL A 311 -10.12 -4.33 17.41
#